data_AF-F7J061-F1
#
_entry.id   AF-F7J061-F1
#
_cell.length_a   1.000
_cell.length_b   1.000
_cell.length_c   1.000
_cell.angle_alpha   90.00
_cell.angle_beta   90.00
_cell.angle_gamma   90.00
#
_symmetry.space_group_name_H-M   'P 1'
#
loop_
_entity.id
_entity.type
_entity.pdbx_description
1 polymer ?
#
loop_
_entity_poly.entity_id
_entity_poly.type
_entity_poly.pdbx_seq_one_letter_code
_entity_poly.pdbx_strand_id
1 'polypeptide(L)'
;SEDPLAMRLRNLTNQLGLLAVNTFFHDNGRALLPFDNLHEDPCLLTNRTANIPCFLAGDSRSTETPKLAAMHTLFMREHNRLATELRNLNPRWTSDKLYQEARKIVGAMVQIITYRDFLPLVLGKARARKTLGSYRGYRRNV
;
A
#
# COMPACT_ATOMS: atom_id res chain seq x y z
N SER A 1 -5.62 -8.71 -4.11
CA SER A 1 -7.02 -8.74 -4.61
C SER A 1 -7.80 -9.97 -4.15
N GLU A 2 -7.23 -10.77 -3.24
CA GLU A 2 -7.86 -11.98 -2.71
C GLU A 2 -7.94 -11.84 -1.19
N ASP A 3 -9.02 -12.36 -0.60
CA ASP A 3 -9.26 -12.25 0.84
C ASP A 3 -8.16 -12.93 1.68
N PRO A 4 -7.62 -14.11 1.33
CA PRO A 4 -6.53 -14.73 2.10
C PRO A 4 -5.26 -13.88 2.15
N LEU A 5 -4.85 -13.29 1.02
CA LEU A 5 -3.70 -12.39 0.97
C LEU A 5 -3.96 -11.12 1.77
N ALA A 6 -5.16 -10.55 1.65
CA ALA A 6 -5.54 -9.36 2.41
C ALA A 6 -5.45 -9.60 3.92
N MET A 7 -5.82 -10.79 4.40
CA MET A 7 -5.69 -11.14 5.82
C MET A 7 -4.23 -11.32 6.25
N ARG A 8 -3.37 -11.93 5.43
CA ARG A 8 -1.92 -12.06 5.71
C ARG A 8 -1.21 -10.71 5.81
N LEU A 9 -1.68 -9.70 5.07
CA LEU A 9 -1.10 -8.35 5.07
C LEU A 9 -1.50 -7.51 6.29
N ARG A 10 -2.46 -7.97 7.09
CA ARG A 10 -2.94 -7.24 8.28
C ARG A 10 -2.15 -7.65 9.51
N ASN A 11 -1.94 -6.69 10.41
CA ASN A 11 -1.52 -7.00 11.77
C ASN A 11 -2.73 -7.46 12.57
N LEU A 12 -2.78 -8.75 12.88
CA LEU A 12 -3.88 -9.38 13.62
C LEU A 12 -3.56 -9.61 15.11
N THR A 13 -2.39 -9.17 15.59
CA THR A 13 -1.98 -9.38 17.00
C THR A 13 -2.56 -8.34 17.95
N ASN A 14 -3.18 -7.28 17.43
CA ASN A 14 -3.79 -6.22 18.21
C ASN A 14 -5.01 -5.62 17.50
N GLN A 15 -5.72 -4.73 18.19
CA GLN A 15 -6.95 -4.11 17.68
C GLN A 15 -6.72 -2.75 17.00
N LEU A 16 -5.54 -2.50 16.40
CA LEU A 16 -5.17 -1.18 15.86
C LEU A 16 -5.46 -1.02 14.36
N GLY A 17 -5.87 -2.08 13.65
CA GLY A 17 -6.21 -1.97 12.22
C GLY A 17 -5.02 -1.70 11.30
N LEU A 18 -3.81 -2.05 11.75
CA LEU A 18 -2.55 -1.83 11.03
C LEU A 18 -2.31 -2.90 9.96
N LEU A 19 -1.47 -2.58 8.99
CA LEU A 19 -0.80 -3.56 8.15
C LEU A 19 0.39 -4.19 8.90
N ALA A 20 0.70 -5.44 8.57
CA ALA A 20 1.87 -6.14 9.04
C ALA A 20 3.15 -5.43 8.56
N VAL A 21 4.19 -5.48 9.39
CA VAL A 21 5.50 -4.85 9.14
C VAL A 21 6.59 -5.89 9.34
N ASN A 22 7.78 -5.61 8.81
CA ASN A 22 8.95 -6.45 9.01
C ASN A 22 9.29 -6.54 10.51
N THR A 23 9.54 -7.75 11.00
CA THR A 23 9.91 -8.01 12.40
C THR A 23 11.42 -8.09 12.62
N PHE A 24 12.21 -8.19 11.54
CA PHE A 24 13.66 -8.36 11.60
C PHE A 24 14.40 -7.04 11.31
N PHE A 25 13.91 -6.25 10.36
CA PHE A 25 14.61 -5.05 9.87
C PHE A 25 13.74 -3.80 9.93
N HIS A 26 14.40 -2.67 10.18
CA HIS A 26 13.80 -1.34 10.20
C HIS A 26 14.68 -0.37 9.42
N ASP A 27 14.08 0.65 8.82
CA ASP A 27 14.79 1.73 8.13
C ASP A 27 14.80 2.96 9.04
N ASN A 28 15.91 3.16 9.75
CA ASN A 28 16.11 4.28 10.69
C ASN A 28 14.94 4.42 11.69
N GLY A 29 14.55 3.29 12.29
CA GLY A 29 13.42 3.20 13.23
C GLY A 29 12.03 3.19 12.58
N ARG A 30 11.93 3.26 11.25
CA ARG A 30 10.65 3.21 10.52
C ARG A 30 10.40 1.83 9.94
N ALA A 31 9.12 1.46 9.83
CA ALA A 31 8.68 0.15 9.37
C ALA A 31 9.14 -0.17 7.94
N LEU A 32 9.54 -1.42 7.70
CA LEU A 32 9.68 -2.00 6.35
C LEU A 32 8.55 -2.98 6.08
N LEU A 33 8.36 -3.36 4.82
CA LEU A 33 7.42 -4.41 4.45
C LEU A 33 7.83 -5.76 5.07
N PRO A 34 6.88 -6.61 5.48
CA PRO A 34 7.20 -7.97 5.90
C PRO A 34 7.82 -8.77 4.74
N PHE A 35 8.59 -9.81 5.04
CA PHE A 35 9.06 -10.74 4.01
C PHE A 35 7.94 -11.69 3.59
N ASP A 36 7.96 -12.09 2.33
CA ASP A 36 7.14 -13.19 1.84
C ASP A 36 7.85 -14.53 2.09
N ASN A 37 7.10 -15.63 1.97
CA ASN A 37 7.63 -16.98 2.09
C ASN A 37 7.43 -17.72 0.77
N LEU A 38 8.31 -17.46 -0.19
CA LEU A 38 8.28 -18.04 -1.52
C LEU A 38 9.13 -19.32 -1.55
N HIS A 39 8.63 -20.37 -2.21
CA HIS A 39 9.38 -21.61 -2.41
C HIS A 39 10.66 -21.39 -3.24
N GLU A 40 10.56 -20.58 -4.30
CA GLU A 40 11.68 -20.15 -5.13
C GLU A 40 11.75 -18.63 -5.09
N ASP A 41 12.44 -18.08 -4.09
CA ASP A 41 12.54 -16.65 -3.89
C ASP A 41 13.63 -16.04 -4.80
N PRO A 42 13.27 -15.21 -5.79
CA PRO A 42 14.25 -14.62 -6.72
C PRO A 42 15.13 -13.55 -6.03
N CYS A 43 14.69 -12.94 -4.94
CA CYS A 43 15.46 -11.91 -4.23
C CYS A 43 16.68 -12.53 -3.54
N LEU A 44 16.59 -13.76 -3.05
CA LEU A 44 17.72 -14.52 -2.49
C LEU A 44 18.85 -14.76 -3.51
N LEU A 45 18.51 -14.77 -4.81
CA LEU A 45 19.49 -14.96 -5.89
C LEU A 45 20.31 -13.70 -6.18
N THR A 46 19.82 -12.52 -5.81
CA THR A 46 20.50 -11.25 -6.09
C THR A 46 21.76 -11.05 -5.26
N ASN A 47 21.78 -11.55 -4.02
CA ASN A 47 22.93 -11.57 -3.14
C ASN A 47 22.80 -12.70 -2.10
N ARG A 48 23.47 -13.82 -2.37
CA ARG A 48 23.42 -15.04 -1.54
C ARG A 48 23.98 -14.85 -0.13
N THR A 49 24.93 -13.93 0.04
CA THR A 49 25.53 -13.65 1.35
C THR A 49 24.60 -12.81 2.21
N ALA A 50 23.89 -11.86 1.60
CA ALA A 50 22.92 -11.02 2.31
C ALA A 50 21.67 -11.80 2.71
N ASN A 51 21.24 -12.76 1.88
CA ASN A 51 20.13 -13.68 2.17
C ASN A 51 18.83 -12.95 2.58
N ILE A 52 18.44 -11.92 1.81
CA ILE A 52 17.26 -11.10 2.06
C ILE A 52 16.12 -11.55 1.13
N PRO A 53 15.02 -12.12 1.66
CA PRO A 53 13.87 -12.55 0.87
C PRO A 53 13.13 -11.38 0.23
N CYS A 54 12.25 -11.69 -0.72
CA CYS A 54 11.34 -10.70 -1.29
C CYS A 54 10.35 -10.17 -0.25
N PHE A 55 9.89 -8.94 -0.44
CA PHE A 55 8.85 -8.35 0.40
C PHE A 55 7.46 -8.86 0.02
N LEU A 56 6.63 -9.05 1.04
CA LEU A 56 5.20 -9.32 0.92
C LEU A 56 4.43 -8.00 0.83
N ALA A 57 3.59 -7.88 -0.19
CA ALA A 57 2.70 -6.75 -0.40
C ALA A 57 1.40 -7.17 -1.10
N GLY A 58 0.52 -6.21 -1.40
CA GLY A 58 -0.73 -6.46 -2.13
C GLY A 58 -0.56 -6.86 -3.60
N ASP A 59 0.64 -6.67 -4.17
CA ASP A 59 1.05 -7.10 -5.52
C ASP A 59 2.36 -7.88 -5.40
N SER A 60 2.46 -9.03 -6.08
CA SER A 60 3.60 -9.94 -6.00
C SER A 60 4.89 -9.37 -6.58
N ARG A 61 4.81 -8.30 -7.37
CA ARG A 61 5.99 -7.66 -8.00
C ARG A 61 6.56 -6.52 -7.16
N SER A 62 6.12 -6.35 -5.92
CA SER A 62 6.55 -5.23 -5.06
C SER A 62 8.08 -5.12 -4.89
N THR A 63 8.82 -6.23 -5.08
CA THR A 63 10.28 -6.29 -4.96
C THR A 63 11.01 -6.34 -6.32
N GLU A 64 10.31 -6.17 -7.44
CA GLU A 64 10.93 -6.19 -8.78
C GLU A 64 12.03 -5.13 -8.93
N THR A 65 11.84 -3.96 -8.32
CA THR A 65 12.90 -2.95 -8.18
C THR A 65 12.87 -2.32 -6.79
N PRO A 66 14.02 -1.87 -6.25
CA PRO A 66 14.05 -1.15 -4.97
C PRO A 66 13.19 0.11 -4.96
N LYS A 67 13.04 0.79 -6.11
CA LYS A 67 12.19 1.98 -6.26
C LYS A 67 10.70 1.63 -6.05
N LEU A 68 10.25 0.52 -6.62
CA LEU A 68 8.89 0.04 -6.43
C LEU A 68 8.67 -0.39 -4.97
N ALA A 69 9.60 -1.13 -4.38
CA ALA A 69 9.55 -1.53 -2.97
C ALA A 69 9.46 -0.32 -2.02
N ALA A 70 10.19 0.76 -2.31
CA ALA A 70 10.10 2.00 -1.56
C ALA A 70 8.69 2.63 -1.62
N MET A 71 8.04 2.62 -2.80
CA MET A 71 6.66 3.12 -2.95
C MET A 71 5.65 2.25 -2.19
N HIS A 72 5.78 0.93 -2.24
CA HIS A 72 4.92 0.03 -1.45
C HIS A 72 5.11 0.26 0.06
N THR A 73 6.37 0.43 0.50
CA THR A 73 6.70 0.75 1.89
C THR A 73 6.09 2.09 2.32
N LEU A 74 6.15 3.10 1.46
CA LEU A 74 5.58 4.43 1.74
C LEU A 74 4.07 4.34 2.02
N PHE A 75 3.31 3.68 1.15
CA PHE A 75 1.85 3.57 1.34
C PHE A 75 1.46 2.67 2.51
N MET A 76 2.26 1.64 2.83
CA MET A 76 2.06 0.84 4.04
C MET A 76 2.29 1.69 5.31
N ARG A 77 3.35 2.52 5.34
CA ARG A 77 3.58 3.47 6.44
C ARG A 77 2.44 4.47 6.58
N GLU A 78 1.96 5.02 5.45
CA GLU A 78 0.87 5.98 5.45
C GLU A 78 -0.45 5.37 5.95
N HIS A 79 -0.76 4.12 5.56
CA HIS A 79 -1.89 3.38 6.12
C HIS A 79 -1.79 3.28 7.65
N ASN A 80 -0.62 2.89 8.16
CA ASN A 80 -0.42 2.72 9.61
C ASN A 80 -0.46 4.05 10.37
N ARG A 81 0.04 5.15 9.77
CA ARG A 81 -0.08 6.51 10.31
C ARG A 81 -1.55 6.92 10.41
N LEU A 82 -2.32 6.76 9.33
CA LEU A 82 -3.75 7.08 9.28
C LEU A 82 -4.55 6.25 10.28
N ALA A 83 -4.33 4.93 10.34
CA ALA A 83 -5.02 4.06 11.31
C ALA A 83 -4.74 4.47 12.76
N THR A 84 -3.50 4.88 13.06
CA THR A 84 -3.12 5.38 14.40
C THR A 84 -3.84 6.69 14.74
N GLU A 85 -3.87 7.65 13.81
CA GLU A 85 -4.60 8.91 14.01
C GLU A 85 -6.11 8.71 14.14
N LEU A 86 -6.69 7.83 13.31
CA LEU A 86 -8.10 7.47 13.38
C LEU A 86 -8.46 6.79 14.71
N ARG A 87 -7.58 5.96 15.27
CA ARG A 87 -7.74 5.35 16.60
C ARG A 87 -7.78 6.41 17.69
N ASN A 88 -6.89 7.41 17.62
CA ASN A 88 -6.86 8.51 18.58
C ASN A 88 -8.12 9.38 18.51
N LEU A 89 -8.58 9.69 17.30
CA LEU A 89 -9.82 10.45 17.08
C LEU A 89 -11.07 9.65 17.44
N ASN A 90 -11.04 8.32 17.24
CA ASN A 90 -12.18 7.43 17.44
C ASN A 90 -11.80 6.22 18.31
N PRO A 91 -11.63 6.38 19.64
CA PRO A 91 -11.17 5.30 20.52
C PRO A 91 -12.06 4.05 20.49
N ARG A 92 -13.36 4.20 20.18
CA ARG A 92 -14.34 3.11 20.15
C ARG A 92 -14.39 2.30 18.84
N TRP A 93 -13.68 2.71 17.79
CA TRP A 93 -13.72 1.99 16.52
C TRP A 93 -13.09 0.59 16.64
N THR A 94 -13.59 -0.39 15.89
CA THR A 94 -12.97 -1.71 15.83
C THR A 94 -11.71 -1.67 14.95
N SER A 95 -10.85 -2.68 15.06
CA SER A 95 -9.68 -2.82 14.17
C SER A 95 -10.07 -2.93 12.69
N ASP A 96 -11.16 -3.62 12.38
CA ASP A 96 -11.71 -3.69 11.03
C ASP A 96 -12.13 -2.31 10.52
N LYS A 97 -12.83 -1.52 11.35
CA LYS A 97 -13.25 -0.17 10.96
C LYS A 97 -12.05 0.74 10.70
N LEU A 98 -11.03 0.70 11.58
CA LEU A 98 -9.79 1.46 11.38
C LEU A 98 -9.07 1.07 10.09
N TYR A 99 -8.91 -0.23 9.85
CA TYR A 99 -8.27 -0.75 8.65
C TYR A 99 -9.02 -0.28 7.39
N GLN A 100 -10.34 -0.42 7.35
CA GLN A 100 -11.12 -0.05 6.16
C GLN A 100 -11.13 1.46 5.91
N GLU A 101 -11.20 2.30 6.95
CA GLU A 101 -11.16 3.75 6.78
C GLU A 101 -9.76 4.24 6.35
N ALA A 102 -8.69 3.73 6.95
CA ALA A 102 -7.33 4.03 6.50
C ALA A 102 -7.11 3.58 5.03
N ARG A 103 -7.55 2.37 4.68
CA ARG A 103 -7.51 1.84 3.31
C ARG A 103 -8.29 2.73 2.34
N LYS A 104 -9.47 3.20 2.73
CA LYS A 104 -10.32 4.09 1.92
C LYS A 104 -9.60 5.40 1.62
N ILE A 105 -8.95 6.00 2.62
CA ILE A 105 -8.20 7.25 2.47
C ILE A 105 -6.98 7.05 1.57
N VAL A 106 -6.18 6.00 1.79
CA VAL A 106 -5.01 5.69 0.92
C VAL A 106 -5.47 5.46 -0.52
N GLY A 107 -6.56 4.73 -0.74
CA GLY A 107 -7.15 4.55 -2.07
C GLY A 107 -7.51 5.87 -2.75
N ALA A 108 -8.12 6.80 -2.01
CA ALA A 108 -8.43 8.14 -2.51
C ALA A 108 -7.15 8.96 -2.80
N MET A 109 -6.11 8.88 -1.96
CA MET A 109 -4.83 9.54 -2.21
C MET A 109 -4.20 9.08 -3.52
N VAL A 110 -4.16 7.76 -3.76
CA VAL A 110 -3.63 7.19 -5.00
C VAL A 110 -4.45 7.68 -6.20
N GLN A 111 -5.78 7.71 -6.11
CA GLN A 111 -6.63 8.25 -7.17
C GLN A 111 -6.36 9.74 -7.43
N ILE A 112 -6.24 10.56 -6.39
CA ILE A 112 -5.95 11.99 -6.52
C ILE A 112 -4.62 12.20 -7.23
N ILE A 113 -3.53 11.59 -6.74
CA ILE A 113 -2.19 11.70 -7.36
C ILE A 113 -2.25 11.25 -8.82
N THR A 114 -2.95 10.14 -9.10
CA THR A 114 -3.04 9.59 -10.44
C THR A 114 -3.76 10.53 -11.41
N TYR A 115 -4.97 10.97 -11.08
CA TYR A 115 -5.81 11.75 -12.00
C TYR A 115 -5.46 13.23 -12.03
N ARG A 116 -4.97 13.80 -10.93
CA ARG A 116 -4.60 15.21 -10.84
C ARG A 116 -3.18 15.46 -11.34
N ASP A 117 -2.22 14.65 -10.91
CA ASP A 117 -0.80 14.98 -11.06
C ASP A 117 -0.12 14.13 -12.14
N PHE A 118 -0.40 12.83 -12.20
CA PHE A 118 0.30 11.91 -13.10
C PHE A 118 -0.28 11.89 -14.52
N LEU A 119 -1.57 11.58 -14.69
CA LEU A 119 -2.17 11.39 -16.01
C LEU A 119 -2.11 12.63 -16.92
N PRO A 120 -2.27 13.87 -16.44
CA PRO A 120 -2.13 15.04 -17.30
C PRO A 120 -0.73 15.23 -17.86
N LEU A 121 0.31 14.79 -17.13
CA LEU A 121 1.70 14.82 -17.59
C LEU A 121 1.97 13.73 -18.63
N VAL A 122 1.42 12.53 -18.42
CA VAL A 122 1.61 11.39 -19.33
C VAL A 122 0.86 11.57 -20.65
N LEU A 123 -0.40 12.00 -20.59
CA LEU A 123 -1.26 12.12 -21.77
C LEU A 123 -1.04 13.44 -22.53
N GLY A 124 -0.49 14.45 -21.85
CA GLY A 124 -0.49 15.85 -22.29
C GLY A 124 -1.80 16.57 -21.94
N LYS A 125 -1.69 17.83 -21.49
CA LYS A 125 -2.81 18.63 -20.93
C LYS A 125 -4.04 18.69 -21.84
N ALA A 126 -3.83 18.89 -23.15
CA ALA A 126 -4.92 18.99 -24.12
C ALA A 126 -5.68 17.66 -24.27
N ARG A 127 -4.95 16.54 -24.38
CA ARG A 127 -5.55 15.20 -24.50
C ARG A 127 -6.24 14.80 -23.22
N ALA A 128 -5.60 14.98 -22.06
CA ALA A 128 -6.18 14.67 -20.76
C ALA A 128 -7.51 15.42 -20.54
N ARG A 129 -7.57 16.73 -20.87
CA ARG A 129 -8.80 17.51 -20.79
C ARG A 129 -9.91 16.95 -21.70
N LYS A 130 -9.57 16.51 -22.90
CA LYS A 130 -10.52 15.94 -23.87
C LYS A 130 -11.01 14.55 -23.46
N THR A 131 -10.14 13.68 -22.96
CA THR A 131 -10.46 12.27 -22.71
C THR A 131 -10.97 11.99 -21.30
N LEU A 132 -10.40 12.64 -20.28
CA LEU A 132 -10.79 12.43 -18.88
C LEU A 132 -11.91 13.40 -18.46
N GLY A 133 -11.85 14.64 -18.96
CA GLY A 133 -12.84 15.67 -18.66
C GLY A 133 -12.98 15.99 -17.17
N SER A 134 -14.02 16.76 -16.83
CA SER A 134 -14.39 16.98 -15.43
C SER A 134 -15.29 15.84 -14.94
N TYR A 135 -15.02 15.35 -13.72
CA TYR A 135 -15.85 14.32 -13.10
C TYR A 135 -17.28 14.84 -12.90
N ARG A 136 -18.28 14.02 -13.28
CA ARG A 136 -19.72 14.39 -13.20
C ARG A 136 -20.52 13.51 -12.25
N GLY A 137 -19.85 12.70 -11.44
CA GLY A 137 -20.48 11.69 -10.60
C GLY A 137 -20.38 10.28 -11.18
N TYR A 138 -20.69 9.31 -10.34
CA TYR A 138 -20.63 7.89 -10.66
C TYR A 138 -21.70 7.53 -11.70
N ARG A 139 -21.31 6.73 -12.69
CA ARG A 139 -22.21 6.17 -13.71
C ARG A 139 -22.12 4.66 -13.64
N ARG A 140 -23.22 4.00 -13.24
CA ARG A 140 -23.25 2.53 -13.04
C ARG A 140 -22.98 1.72 -14.31
N ASN A 141 -23.25 2.30 -15.48
CA ASN A 141 -23.19 1.62 -16.78
C ASN A 141 -21.89 1.92 -17.56
N VAL A 142 -20.88 2.48 -16.88
CA VAL A 142 -19.50 2.62 -17.36
C VAL A 142 -18.64 1.74 -16.47
#